data_AF-A0AAU6QLE8-F1
#
_entry.id   AF-A0AAU6QLE8-F1
#
_cell.length_a   1.000
_cell.length_b   1.000
_cell.length_c   1.000
_cell.angle_alpha   90.00
_cell.angle_beta   90.00
_cell.angle_gamma   90.00
#
_symmetry.space_group_name_H-M   'P 1'
#
loop_
_entity.id
_entity.type
_entity.pdbx_description
1 polymer ?
#
loop_
_entity_poly.entity_id
_entity_poly.type
_entity_poly.pdbx_seq_one_letter_code
_entity_poly.pdbx_strand_id
1 'polypeptide(L)'
;MSSGRAVAGIDIGGERKGNHLVILRGTQIVCNLSQEAPENMLEKCLQFDVAAVGIDAPCRWRIGQSGRQAEKALAQQRIFSFATPTRELAMASKSGFYGWMFNGERVYDTFSPRLFSAGRARSL
;
A
#
# COMPACT_ATOMS: atom_id res chain seq x y z
N MET A 1 -13.92 9.63 26.86
CA MET A 1 -13.82 8.60 25.79
C MET A 1 -12.42 8.69 25.23
N SER A 2 -11.64 7.60 25.22
CA SER A 2 -10.32 7.62 24.58
C SER A 2 -10.55 7.94 23.10
N SER A 3 -10.02 9.07 22.63
CA SER A 3 -9.96 9.37 21.20
C SER A 3 -9.19 8.21 20.57
N GLY A 4 -9.85 7.37 19.78
CA GLY A 4 -9.22 6.21 19.15
C GLY A 4 -7.96 6.63 18.38
N ARG A 5 -6.97 5.73 18.29
CA ARG A 5 -5.80 5.97 17.43
C ARG A 5 -6.25 6.11 15.99
N ALA A 6 -5.61 7.01 15.24
CA ALA A 6 -5.89 7.15 13.82
C ALA A 6 -5.28 5.98 13.04
N VAL A 7 -5.99 5.48 12.04
CA VAL A 7 -5.52 4.46 11.09
C VAL A 7 -5.81 4.92 9.68
N ALA A 8 -4.97 4.53 8.73
CA ALA A 8 -5.12 4.91 7.33
C ALA A 8 -5.30 3.69 6.42
N GLY A 9 -6.09 3.86 5.37
CA GLY A 9 -6.16 2.95 4.23
C GLY A 9 -5.80 3.69 2.95
N ILE A 10 -4.97 3.07 2.11
CA ILE A 10 -4.58 3.59 0.80
C ILE A 10 -5.04 2.61 -0.28
N ASP A 11 -5.92 3.07 -1.16
CA ASP A 11 -6.31 2.37 -2.38
C ASP A 11 -5.40 2.85 -3.54
N ILE A 12 -4.67 1.89 -4.12
CA ILE A 12 -3.68 2.17 -5.15
C ILE A 12 -4.31 2.05 -6.53
N GLY A 13 -4.34 3.15 -7.27
CA GLY A 13 -4.78 3.19 -8.65
C GLY A 13 -3.61 3.25 -9.64
N GLY A 14 -3.90 2.97 -10.91
CA GLY A 14 -2.99 3.30 -12.02
C GLY A 14 -2.95 4.80 -12.29
N GLU A 15 -2.16 5.23 -13.28
CA GLU A 15 -1.88 6.63 -13.61
C GLU A 15 -3.13 7.54 -13.64
N ARG A 16 -4.22 7.09 -14.28
CA ARG A 16 -5.47 7.88 -14.35
C ARG A 16 -6.25 7.94 -13.03
N LYS A 17 -6.21 6.87 -12.22
CA LYS A 17 -6.99 6.77 -10.96
C LYS A 17 -6.24 7.43 -9.80
N GLY A 18 -4.90 7.48 -9.86
CA GLY A 18 -4.05 7.93 -8.75
C GLY A 18 -4.28 7.13 -7.46
N ASN A 19 -3.74 7.61 -6.35
CA ASN A 19 -3.92 6.97 -5.05
C ASN A 19 -5.00 7.67 -4.23
N HIS A 20 -5.73 6.93 -3.42
CA HIS A 20 -6.77 7.46 -2.55
C HIS A 20 -6.44 7.11 -1.11
N LEU A 21 -6.46 8.10 -0.21
CA LEU A 21 -6.14 7.94 1.21
C LEU A 21 -7.38 8.25 2.04
N VAL A 22 -7.74 7.34 2.94
CA VAL A 22 -8.75 7.56 3.98
C VAL A 22 -8.09 7.40 5.34
N ILE A 23 -8.28 8.36 6.23
CA ILE A 23 -7.86 8.28 7.63
C ILE A 23 -9.11 8.20 8.51
N LEU A 24 -9.15 7.17 9.37
CA LEU A 24 -10.21 6.94 10.33
C LEU A 24 -9.71 7.22 11.75
N ARG A 25 -10.60 7.76 12.58
CA ARG A 25 -10.44 7.83 14.04
C ARG A 25 -11.66 7.18 14.69
N GLY A 26 -11.51 5.95 15.16
CA GLY A 26 -12.65 5.10 15.49
C GLY A 26 -13.48 4.84 14.23
N THR A 27 -14.75 5.23 14.22
CA THR A 27 -15.66 5.10 13.07
C THR A 27 -15.77 6.37 12.22
N GLN A 28 -15.06 7.44 12.58
CA GLN A 28 -15.14 8.74 11.88
C GLN A 28 -14.05 8.85 10.82
N ILE A 29 -14.43 9.29 9.62
CA ILE A 29 -13.48 9.72 8.58
C ILE A 29 -12.99 11.13 8.94
N VAL A 30 -11.69 11.26 9.20
CA VAL A 30 -11.05 12.54 9.56
C VAL A 30 -10.22 13.14 8.43
N CYS A 31 -9.90 12.34 7.40
CA CYS A 31 -9.25 12.78 6.17
C CYS A 31 -9.68 11.86 5.02
N ASN A 32 -9.97 12.43 3.85
CA ASN A 32 -10.28 11.71 2.63
C ASN A 32 -9.65 12.46 1.45
N LEU A 33 -8.66 11.87 0.81
CA LEU A 33 -7.93 12.43 -0.32
C LEU A 33 -8.07 11.50 -1.52
N SER A 34 -8.17 12.09 -2.71
CA SER A 34 -8.32 11.37 -3.97
C SER A 34 -7.27 11.81 -4.98
N GLN A 35 -6.76 10.87 -5.77
CA GLN A 35 -5.77 11.12 -6.83
C GLN A 35 -4.49 11.80 -6.32
N GLU A 36 -4.02 11.42 -5.13
CA GLU A 36 -2.98 12.16 -4.42
C GLU A 36 -1.58 11.56 -4.59
N ALA A 37 -0.55 12.41 -4.50
CA ALA A 37 0.85 12.00 -4.52
C ALA A 37 1.25 11.29 -3.20
N PRO A 38 2.13 10.27 -3.24
CA PRO A 38 2.59 9.56 -2.03
C PRO A 38 3.12 10.46 -0.92
N GLU A 39 3.82 11.52 -1.28
CA GLU A 39 4.46 12.46 -0.35
C GLU A 39 3.41 13.26 0.44
N ASN A 40 2.37 13.74 -0.24
CA ASN A 40 1.24 14.45 0.39
C ASN A 40 0.41 13.51 1.28
N MET A 41 0.21 12.26 0.85
CA MET A 41 -0.45 11.24 1.67
C MET A 41 0.33 10.94 2.95
N LEU A 42 1.66 10.84 2.88
CA LEU A 42 2.52 10.64 4.04
C LEU A 42 2.44 11.83 5.00
N GLU A 43 2.49 13.06 4.49
CA GLU A 43 2.35 14.27 5.29
C GLU A 43 1.02 14.27 6.08
N LYS A 44 -0.10 13.88 5.45
CA LYS A 44 -1.37 13.73 6.16
C LYS A 44 -1.31 12.64 7.22
N CYS A 45 -0.71 11.49 6.93
CA CYS A 45 -0.58 10.44 7.94
C CYS A 45 0.21 10.93 9.17
N LEU A 46 1.24 11.75 8.97
CA LEU A 46 2.00 12.39 10.06
C LEU A 46 1.16 13.43 10.82
N GLN A 47 0.43 14.29 10.09
CA GLN A 47 -0.44 15.33 10.67
C GLN A 47 -1.51 14.73 11.60
N PHE A 48 -2.05 13.56 11.26
CA PHE A 48 -3.12 12.91 12.00
C PHE A 48 -2.65 11.89 13.05
N ASP A 49 -1.33 11.74 13.24
CA ASP A 49 -0.70 10.74 14.13
C ASP A 49 -1.23 9.31 13.85
N VAL A 50 -1.17 8.93 12.57
CA VAL A 50 -1.65 7.62 12.10
C VAL A 50 -0.75 6.51 12.67
N ALA A 51 -1.36 5.57 13.38
CA ALA A 51 -0.67 4.46 14.03
C ALA A 51 -0.40 3.27 13.09
N ALA A 52 -1.20 3.11 12.03
CA ALA A 52 -1.05 2.04 11.05
C ALA A 52 -1.62 2.46 9.69
N VAL A 53 -0.99 2.00 8.62
CA VAL A 53 -1.41 2.25 7.23
C VAL A 53 -1.59 0.90 6.53
N GLY A 54 -2.80 0.61 6.06
CA GLY A 54 -3.06 -0.48 5.13
C GLY A 54 -2.92 0.02 3.69
N ILE A 55 -2.13 -0.64 2.87
CA ILE A 55 -1.91 -0.27 1.46
C ILE A 55 -2.43 -1.41 0.58
N ASP A 56 -3.41 -1.12 -0.28
CA ASP A 56 -4.00 -2.08 -1.23
C ASP A 56 -3.12 -2.26 -2.47
N ALA A 57 -1.90 -2.75 -2.24
CA ALA A 57 -1.00 -3.21 -3.27
C ALA A 57 0.04 -4.18 -2.70
N PRO A 58 0.60 -5.06 -3.55
CA PRO A 58 1.82 -5.80 -3.25
C PRO A 58 2.95 -4.86 -2.79
N CYS A 59 3.59 -5.18 -1.66
CA CYS A 59 4.67 -4.37 -1.09
C CYS A 59 5.97 -4.30 -1.91
N ARG A 60 6.15 -5.24 -2.83
CA ARG A 60 7.33 -5.43 -3.68
C ARG A 60 6.92 -6.10 -4.99
N TRP A 61 7.87 -6.28 -5.89
CA TRP A 61 7.71 -7.16 -7.05
C TRP A 61 7.95 -8.62 -6.70
N ARG A 62 7.67 -9.53 -7.63
CA ARG A 62 8.10 -10.93 -7.54
C ARG A 62 9.59 -11.03 -7.85
N ILE A 63 10.29 -11.89 -7.11
CA ILE A 63 11.70 -12.22 -7.34
C ILE A 63 11.76 -13.63 -7.91
N GLY A 64 12.43 -13.80 -9.06
CA GLY A 64 12.58 -15.09 -9.73
C GLY A 64 11.29 -15.61 -10.39
N GLN A 65 11.22 -16.93 -10.55
CA GLN A 65 10.19 -17.59 -11.38
C GLN A 65 8.96 -18.08 -10.59
N SER A 66 9.03 -18.10 -9.26
CA SER A 66 7.94 -18.61 -8.41
C SER A 66 6.98 -17.52 -7.96
N GLY A 67 5.68 -17.77 -8.06
CA GLY A 67 4.65 -16.94 -7.41
C GLY A 67 4.80 -16.90 -5.88
N ARG A 68 4.21 -15.89 -5.24
CA ARG A 68 4.29 -15.70 -3.79
C ARG A 68 3.58 -16.83 -3.05
N GLN A 69 3.99 -17.11 -1.82
CA GLN A 69 3.34 -18.14 -1.00
C GLN A 69 1.84 -17.86 -0.82
N ALA A 70 1.45 -16.60 -0.61
CA ALA A 70 0.05 -16.21 -0.50
C ALA A 70 -0.73 -16.51 -1.80
N GLU A 71 -0.20 -16.17 -2.97
CA GLU A 71 -0.82 -16.46 -4.27
C GLU A 71 -0.94 -17.97 -4.51
N LYS A 72 0.09 -18.74 -4.13
CA LYS A 72 0.06 -20.21 -4.20
C LYS A 72 -1.02 -20.79 -3.28
N ALA A 73 -1.16 -20.27 -2.06
CA ALA A 73 -2.18 -20.71 -1.12
C ALA A 73 -3.60 -20.39 -1.60
N LEU A 74 -3.82 -19.20 -2.19
CA LEU A 74 -5.09 -18.85 -2.83
C LEU A 74 -5.41 -19.80 -3.99
N ALA A 75 -4.44 -20.08 -4.85
CA ALA A 75 -4.61 -21.01 -5.97
C ALA A 75 -4.96 -22.45 -5.51
N GLN A 76 -4.36 -22.93 -4.42
CA GLN A 76 -4.71 -24.23 -3.80
C GLN A 76 -6.16 -24.30 -3.34
N GLN A 77 -6.72 -23.15 -2.92
CA GLN A 77 -8.14 -23.01 -2.55
C GLN A 77 -9.04 -22.69 -3.75
N ARG A 78 -8.51 -22.73 -4.99
CA ARG A 78 -9.21 -22.33 -6.23
C ARG A 78 -9.72 -20.89 -6.21
N ILE A 79 -9.08 -20.03 -5.42
CA ILE A 79 -9.34 -18.59 -5.40
C ILE A 79 -8.44 -17.96 -6.45
N PHE A 80 -9.05 -17.32 -7.45
CA PHE A 80 -8.33 -16.63 -8.50
C PHE A 80 -7.72 -15.32 -7.97
N SER A 81 -6.43 -15.12 -8.22
CA SER A 81 -5.72 -13.87 -7.94
C SER A 81 -4.75 -13.58 -9.07
N PHE A 82 -4.63 -12.31 -9.47
CA PHE A 82 -3.58 -11.90 -10.39
C PHE A 82 -2.23 -12.06 -9.70
N ALA A 83 -1.35 -12.88 -10.28
CA ALA A 83 0.00 -13.08 -9.73
C ALA A 83 0.81 -11.79 -9.84
N THR A 84 1.52 -11.45 -8.77
CA THR A 84 2.47 -10.35 -8.75
C THR A 84 3.56 -10.61 -9.81
N PRO A 85 3.75 -9.75 -10.81
CA PRO A 85 4.77 -9.93 -11.83
C PRO A 85 6.16 -9.59 -11.28
N THR A 86 7.20 -9.92 -12.05
CA THR A 86 8.48 -9.22 -11.87
C THR A 86 8.34 -7.81 -12.45
N ARG A 87 9.21 -6.88 -12.04
CA ARG A 87 9.17 -5.50 -12.53
C ARG A 87 9.37 -5.44 -14.06
N GLU A 88 10.25 -6.28 -14.59
CA GLU A 88 10.56 -6.36 -16.03
C GLU A 88 9.35 -6.85 -16.84
N LEU A 89 8.63 -7.85 -16.33
CA LEU A 89 7.42 -8.35 -16.97
C LEU A 89 6.31 -7.29 -16.96
N ALA A 90 6.18 -6.54 -15.86
CA ALA A 90 5.26 -5.42 -15.79
C ALA A 90 5.60 -4.32 -16.81
N MET A 91 6.89 -3.98 -16.94
CA MET A 91 7.38 -3.00 -17.92
C MET A 91 7.18 -3.45 -19.37
N ALA A 92 7.33 -4.75 -19.66
CA ALA A 92 7.12 -5.31 -20.99
C ALA A 92 5.63 -5.40 -21.39
N SER A 93 4.71 -5.23 -20.44
CA SER A 93 3.26 -5.31 -20.69
C SER A 93 2.77 -4.12 -21.51
N LYS A 94 2.15 -4.39 -22.66
CA LYS A 94 1.56 -3.36 -23.53
C LYS A 94 0.16 -2.89 -23.10
N SER A 95 -0.47 -3.59 -22.15
CA SER A 95 -1.86 -3.33 -21.75
C SER A 95 -2.01 -2.20 -20.72
N GLY A 96 -0.91 -1.76 -20.09
CA GLY A 96 -0.95 -0.82 -18.97
C GLY A 96 -1.54 -1.40 -17.67
N PHE A 97 -1.94 -2.69 -17.67
CA PHE A 97 -2.62 -3.33 -16.54
C PHE A 97 -1.83 -3.19 -15.22
N TYR A 98 -0.51 -3.29 -15.25
CA TYR A 98 0.34 -3.22 -14.06
C TYR A 98 0.70 -1.78 -13.62
N GLY A 99 0.14 -0.75 -14.26
CA GLY A 99 0.43 0.66 -13.93
C GLY A 99 0.25 0.99 -12.45
N TRP A 100 -0.77 0.40 -11.82
CA TRP A 100 -1.05 0.57 -10.39
C TRP A 100 0.05 -0.03 -9.49
N MET A 101 0.77 -1.07 -9.94
CA MET A 101 1.84 -1.67 -9.14
C MET A 101 3.08 -0.76 -9.05
N PHE A 102 3.36 0.03 -10.08
CA PHE A 102 4.41 1.04 -10.03
C PHE A 102 4.06 2.17 -9.05
N ASN A 103 2.78 2.57 -9.00
CA ASN A 103 2.31 3.50 -7.98
C ASN A 103 2.41 2.89 -6.57
N GLY A 104 2.07 1.60 -6.43
CA GLY A 104 2.25 0.84 -5.20
C GLY A 104 3.70 0.84 -4.73
N GLU A 105 4.65 0.50 -5.61
CA GLU A 105 6.10 0.58 -5.35
C GLU A 105 6.48 1.96 -4.81
N ARG A 106 6.07 3.03 -5.50
CA ARG A 106 6.35 4.41 -5.08
C ARG A 106 5.77 4.73 -3.70
N VAL A 107 4.53 4.33 -3.41
CA VAL A 107 3.91 4.53 -2.09
C VAL A 107 4.69 3.77 -1.01
N TYR A 108 5.04 2.50 -1.23
CA TYR A 108 5.82 1.74 -0.27
C TYR A 108 7.22 2.34 -0.04
N ASP A 109 7.91 2.79 -1.08
CA ASP A 109 9.23 3.40 -0.93
C ASP A 109 9.14 4.75 -0.18
N THR A 110 8.10 5.56 -0.42
CA THR A 110 7.84 6.79 0.34
C THR A 110 7.55 6.53 1.82
N PHE A 111 6.75 5.49 2.13
CA PHE A 111 6.30 5.22 3.50
C PHE A 111 7.29 4.35 4.31
N SER A 112 8.10 3.52 3.64
CA SER A 112 9.00 2.53 4.25
C SER A 112 9.93 3.11 5.35
N PRO A 113 10.61 4.27 5.17
CA PRO A 113 11.46 4.84 6.21
C PRO A 113 10.74 5.09 7.54
N ARG A 114 9.41 5.28 7.50
CA ARG A 114 8.56 5.60 8.66
C ARG A 114 7.78 4.39 9.17
N LEU A 115 7.31 3.51 8.29
CA LEU A 115 6.57 2.29 8.69
C LEU A 115 7.47 1.26 9.38
N PHE A 116 8.75 1.15 8.99
CA PHE A 116 9.68 0.15 9.56
C PHE A 116 10.56 0.69 10.71
N SER A 117 10.44 1.97 11.07
CA SER A 117 11.17 2.54 12.22
C SER A 117 10.45 2.36 13.57
N ALA A 118 9.19 1.89 13.59
CA ALA A 118 8.45 1.55 14.81
C ALA A 118 8.93 0.25 15.50
N GLY A 119 9.95 -0.43 14.95
CA GLY A 119 10.57 -1.63 15.51
C GLY A 119 11.86 -1.40 16.31
N ARG A 120 12.34 -0.16 16.50
CA ARG A 120 13.39 0.07 17.51
C ARG A 120 12.73 0.08 18.88
N ALA A 121 12.89 -1.05 19.58
CA ALA A 121 12.61 -1.20 20.98
C ALA A 121 12.98 0.08 21.74
N ARG A 122 12.02 0.61 22.51
CA ARG A 122 12.37 1.43 23.67
C ARG A 122 13.07 0.49 24.64
N SER A 123 14.39 0.41 24.55
CA SER A 123 15.21 -0.10 25.64
C SER A 123 15.07 0.88 26.80
N LEU A 124 14.49 0.38 27.89
CA LEU A 124 14.66 0.89 29.25
C LEU A 124 16.15 0.94 29.60
#